data_AF-A0A662ESG0-F1
#
_entry.id   AF-A0A662ESG0-F1
#
_cell.length_a   1.000
_cell.length_b   1.000
_cell.length_c   1.000
_cell.angle_alpha   90.00
_cell.angle_beta   90.00
_cell.angle_gamma   90.00
#
_symmetry.space_group_name_H-M   'P 1'
#
loop_
_entity.id
_entity.type
_entity.pdbx_description
1 polymer ?
#
loop_
_entity_poly.entity_id
_entity_poly.type
_entity_poly.pdbx_seq_one_letter_code
_entity_poly.pdbx_strand_id
1 'polypeptide(L)'
;MSGLKRRFAVLMASIGYWALLPASLLFLARKIDTLLSLPSVSGAVGLGIGIPLVSSALIGTCWCLVAFYLQGGGFPLAFHPPVRLVQEGPYAASRHPLYLSFTIYLIGLALLIRSIAALGIVIPGFTLIWICYALLHEEPVIARRYGTSYAEYKAEVPFFFHLRRGAPGPGAVFSLVYLLGKLIISLLFPMKVEGREHLPQVGPYIVLANHASYLDPVFLVAAGDRYVRFLTTAEMMRTRFSRWFFTCAGTMPTRRYRVDPGSVRALLTALKKGEIVGIFPEGERTWDGNPLPVDRTVERLLSSAGVPLVAARIEGSYAVYPRWSRYPLPGRITIRFFPSFPPERVGDALSRIAVPSGGRTILLRAARGLESLLWACPSCRAIGSIGTRGRSIHCDRCRASWTLDRRLRVIGKDGKTTSLAQLASSLNEEEVFAGVDSLEAIGSVDLLAGSERLSRLASGRLIYRDGRLHIGKEAFDLSGARIIKVEGRDRLDIGLPQEKRLRLVFTQDSPLKWEQFLLLKLKIKTLSESKRTKEADCRGRLR
;
A
#
# COMPACT_ATOMS: atom_id res chain seq x y z
N MET A 1 -2.63 -17.30 -20.75
CA MET A 1 -4.08 -16.96 -20.78
C MET A 1 -4.24 -15.46 -20.54
N SER A 2 -5.06 -14.75 -21.33
CA SER A 2 -5.36 -13.34 -21.04
C SER A 2 -6.03 -13.17 -19.68
N GLY A 3 -5.83 -12.02 -19.03
CA GLY A 3 -6.39 -11.74 -17.70
C GLY A 3 -7.93 -11.88 -17.64
N LEU A 4 -8.63 -11.59 -18.74
CA LEU A 4 -10.08 -11.75 -18.84
C LEU A 4 -10.49 -13.24 -18.85
N LYS A 5 -9.83 -14.07 -19.66
CA LYS A 5 -10.08 -15.52 -19.70
C LYS A 5 -9.84 -16.17 -18.34
N ARG A 6 -8.81 -15.73 -17.61
CA ARG A 6 -8.52 -16.23 -16.26
C ARG A 6 -9.58 -15.80 -15.24
N ARG A 7 -10.03 -14.54 -15.27
CA ARG A 7 -11.14 -14.08 -14.40
C ARG A 7 -12.43 -14.85 -14.67
N PHE A 8 -12.74 -15.09 -15.94
CA PHE A 8 -13.88 -15.89 -16.34
C PHE A 8 -13.76 -17.34 -15.85
N ALA A 9 -12.61 -17.98 -16.02
CA ALA A 9 -12.37 -19.34 -15.51
C ALA A 9 -12.51 -19.42 -13.98
N VAL A 10 -11.97 -18.44 -13.24
CA VAL A 10 -12.16 -18.36 -11.78
C VAL A 10 -13.65 -18.20 -11.44
N LEU A 11 -14.37 -17.32 -12.13
CA LEU A 11 -15.79 -17.10 -11.88
C LEU A 11 -16.60 -18.37 -12.13
N MET A 12 -16.38 -19.05 -13.26
CA MET A 12 -17.08 -20.30 -13.60
C MET A 12 -16.75 -21.43 -12.62
N ALA A 13 -15.48 -21.57 -12.24
CA ALA A 13 -15.07 -22.55 -11.23
C ALA A 13 -15.73 -22.24 -9.87
N SER A 14 -15.79 -20.97 -9.47
CA SER A 14 -16.46 -20.54 -8.25
C SER A 14 -17.97 -20.80 -8.29
N ILE A 15 -18.65 -20.49 -9.40
CA ILE A 15 -20.09 -20.79 -9.58
C ILE A 15 -20.32 -22.30 -9.53
N GLY A 16 -19.50 -23.07 -10.23
CA GLY A 16 -19.58 -24.53 -10.23
C GLY A 16 -19.45 -25.11 -8.82
N TYR A 17 -18.42 -24.70 -8.09
CA TYR A 17 -18.10 -25.25 -6.78
C TYR A 17 -19.00 -24.73 -5.66
N TRP A 18 -19.38 -23.44 -5.65
CA TRP A 18 -20.14 -22.82 -4.56
C TRP A 18 -21.65 -22.72 -4.79
N ALA A 19 -22.13 -22.95 -6.02
CA ALA A 19 -23.56 -22.93 -6.31
C ALA A 19 -24.05 -24.25 -6.93
N LEU A 20 -23.49 -24.67 -8.07
CA LEU A 20 -24.02 -25.83 -8.81
C LEU A 20 -23.82 -27.14 -8.05
N LEU A 21 -22.62 -27.39 -7.52
CA LEU A 21 -22.32 -28.61 -6.77
C LEU A 21 -23.16 -28.72 -5.47
N PRO A 22 -23.23 -27.70 -4.60
CA PRO A 22 -24.15 -27.71 -3.46
C PRO A 22 -25.61 -27.94 -3.88
N ALA A 23 -26.09 -27.25 -4.91
CA ALA A 23 -27.45 -27.40 -5.39
C ALA A 23 -27.74 -28.83 -5.87
N SER A 24 -26.81 -29.46 -6.62
CA SER A 24 -26.99 -30.85 -7.09
C SER A 24 -26.97 -31.86 -5.94
N LEU A 25 -26.05 -31.70 -4.98
CA LEU A 25 -25.98 -32.57 -3.80
C LEU A 25 -27.24 -32.47 -2.94
N LEU A 26 -27.72 -31.25 -2.72
CA LEU A 26 -28.92 -30.99 -1.91
C LEU A 26 -30.20 -31.40 -2.65
N PHE A 27 -30.25 -31.28 -3.98
CA PHE A 27 -31.34 -31.83 -4.79
C PHE A 27 -31.41 -33.36 -4.68
N LEU A 28 -30.27 -34.04 -4.80
CA LEU A 28 -30.18 -35.48 -4.59
C LEU A 28 -30.63 -35.87 -3.18
N ALA A 29 -30.20 -35.13 -2.15
CA ALA A 29 -30.62 -35.36 -0.77
C ALA A 29 -32.15 -35.26 -0.60
N ARG A 30 -32.80 -34.24 -1.19
CA ARG A 30 -34.27 -34.15 -1.13
C ARG A 30 -34.97 -35.30 -1.83
N LYS A 31 -34.42 -35.81 -2.94
CA LYS A 31 -34.96 -37.00 -3.59
C LYS A 31 -34.86 -38.23 -2.69
N ILE A 32 -33.76 -38.37 -1.96
CA ILE A 32 -33.58 -39.46 -0.98
C ILE A 32 -34.55 -39.30 0.20
N ASP A 33 -34.73 -38.08 0.74
CA ASP A 33 -35.72 -37.82 1.80
C ASP A 33 -37.12 -38.26 1.37
N THR A 34 -37.52 -37.92 0.13
CA THR A 34 -38.83 -38.32 -0.42
C THR A 34 -38.94 -39.81 -0.69
N LEU A 35 -37.85 -40.46 -1.12
CA LEU A 35 -37.83 -41.89 -1.43
C LEU A 35 -37.91 -42.75 -0.16
N LEU A 36 -37.27 -42.30 0.92
CA LEU A 36 -37.17 -43.00 2.19
C LEU A 36 -38.15 -42.49 3.26
N SER A 37 -39.02 -41.53 2.91
CA SER A 37 -39.97 -40.90 3.83
C SER A 37 -39.34 -40.39 5.13
N LEU A 38 -38.15 -39.77 5.04
CA LEU A 38 -37.43 -39.29 6.21
C LEU A 38 -38.10 -38.06 6.84
N PRO A 39 -38.03 -37.90 8.18
CA PRO A 39 -38.55 -36.71 8.82
C PRO A 39 -37.77 -35.45 8.42
N SER A 40 -38.38 -34.28 8.62
CA SER A 40 -37.70 -33.00 8.39
C SER A 40 -37.09 -32.46 9.69
N VAL A 41 -35.93 -31.80 9.58
CA VAL A 41 -35.37 -31.03 10.70
C VAL A 41 -36.34 -29.91 11.07
N SER A 42 -36.46 -29.55 12.35
CA SER A 42 -37.36 -28.46 12.76
C SER A 42 -36.91 -27.12 12.15
N GLY A 43 -37.88 -26.26 11.80
CA GLY A 43 -37.57 -24.97 11.16
C GLY A 43 -36.75 -24.04 12.06
N ALA A 44 -37.00 -24.06 13.37
CA ALA A 44 -36.27 -23.27 14.35
C ALA A 44 -34.79 -23.70 14.45
N VAL A 45 -34.52 -25.01 14.45
CA VAL A 45 -33.14 -25.55 14.41
C VAL A 45 -32.48 -25.23 13.08
N GLY A 46 -33.22 -25.38 11.97
CA GLY A 46 -32.76 -25.06 10.63
C GLY A 46 -32.23 -23.63 10.51
N LEU A 47 -33.03 -22.64 10.94
CA LEU A 47 -32.62 -21.23 10.90
C LEU A 47 -31.60 -20.87 11.97
N GLY A 48 -31.81 -21.34 13.21
CA GLY A 48 -30.99 -20.99 14.37
C GLY A 48 -29.55 -21.51 14.28
N ILE A 49 -29.34 -22.67 13.65
CA ILE A 49 -28.01 -23.28 13.49
C ILE A 49 -27.50 -23.14 12.05
N GLY A 50 -28.38 -23.28 11.05
CA GLY A 50 -27.98 -23.25 9.64
C GLY A 50 -27.36 -21.92 9.22
N ILE A 51 -27.94 -20.77 9.60
CA ILE A 51 -27.43 -19.44 9.23
C ILE A 51 -26.02 -19.20 9.83
N PRO A 52 -25.77 -19.44 11.14
CA PRO A 52 -24.42 -19.34 11.70
C PRO A 52 -23.39 -20.26 11.03
N LEU A 53 -23.76 -21.50 10.69
CA LEU A 53 -22.85 -22.43 10.01
C LEU A 53 -22.49 -21.95 8.59
N VAL A 54 -23.48 -21.52 7.80
CA VAL A 54 -23.22 -20.94 6.48
C VAL A 54 -22.32 -19.71 6.58
N SER A 55 -22.62 -18.81 7.53
CA SER A 55 -21.87 -17.57 7.72
C SER A 55 -20.41 -17.84 8.13
N SER A 56 -20.20 -18.73 9.12
CA SER A 56 -18.87 -19.11 9.59
C SER A 56 -18.06 -19.83 8.50
N ALA A 57 -18.68 -20.68 7.68
CA ALA A 57 -18.04 -21.35 6.57
C ALA A 57 -17.58 -20.40 5.45
N LEU A 58 -18.40 -19.38 5.14
CA LEU A 58 -18.03 -18.33 4.17
C LEU A 58 -16.87 -17.49 4.69
N ILE A 59 -16.87 -17.15 5.99
CA ILE A 59 -15.76 -16.45 6.65
C ILE A 59 -14.49 -17.31 6.63
N GLY A 60 -14.60 -18.59 7.00
CA GLY A 60 -13.48 -19.55 6.98
C GLY A 60 -12.88 -19.73 5.59
N THR A 61 -13.74 -19.80 4.56
CA THR A 61 -13.31 -19.84 3.17
C THR A 61 -12.58 -18.57 2.77
N CYS A 62 -13.13 -17.40 3.07
CA CYS A 62 -12.48 -16.12 2.80
C CYS A 62 -11.10 -16.04 3.48
N TRP A 63 -11.02 -16.52 4.73
CA TRP A 63 -9.78 -16.59 5.49
C TRP A 63 -8.74 -17.50 4.80
N CYS A 64 -9.15 -18.70 4.35
CA CYS A 64 -8.29 -19.61 3.60
C CYS A 64 -7.77 -18.99 2.30
N LEU A 65 -8.65 -18.35 1.52
CA LEU A 65 -8.28 -17.74 0.24
C LEU A 65 -7.33 -16.55 0.41
N VAL A 66 -7.52 -15.73 1.45
CA VAL A 66 -6.62 -14.62 1.75
C VAL A 66 -5.27 -15.12 2.25
N ALA A 67 -5.23 -16.14 3.11
CA ALA A 67 -3.98 -16.76 3.54
C ALA A 67 -3.20 -17.32 2.34
N PHE A 68 -3.87 -18.02 1.42
CA PHE A 68 -3.26 -18.49 0.17
C PHE A 68 -2.67 -17.37 -0.68
N TYR A 69 -3.43 -16.30 -0.87
CA TYR A 69 -2.99 -15.19 -1.71
C TYR A 69 -1.79 -14.46 -1.10
N LEU A 70 -1.86 -14.11 0.18
CA LEU A 70 -0.81 -13.34 0.86
C LEU A 70 0.46 -14.15 1.08
N GLN A 71 0.32 -15.42 1.50
CA GLN A 71 1.45 -16.24 1.93
C GLN A 71 1.96 -17.14 0.81
N GLY A 72 1.03 -17.82 0.12
CA GLY A 72 1.32 -18.74 -0.97
C GLY A 72 1.59 -18.04 -2.31
N GLY A 73 1.20 -16.77 -2.46
CA GLY A 73 1.35 -16.01 -3.71
C GLY A 73 0.46 -16.52 -4.85
N GLY A 74 -0.60 -17.28 -4.53
CA GLY A 74 -1.48 -17.92 -5.51
C GLY A 74 -2.83 -18.32 -4.93
N PHE A 75 -3.58 -19.13 -5.66
CA PHE A 75 -4.87 -19.69 -5.24
C PHE A 75 -4.84 -21.21 -5.35
N PRO A 76 -5.71 -21.94 -4.63
CA PRO A 76 -5.82 -23.40 -4.75
C PRO A 76 -6.56 -23.80 -6.05
N LEU A 77 -6.08 -23.31 -7.19
CA LEU A 77 -6.64 -23.54 -8.52
C LEU A 77 -5.53 -24.04 -9.44
N ALA A 78 -5.82 -25.06 -10.25
CA ALA A 78 -4.82 -25.70 -11.11
C ALA A 78 -4.07 -24.72 -12.04
N PHE A 79 -4.75 -23.68 -12.50
CA PHE A 79 -4.19 -22.66 -13.41
C PHE A 79 -3.55 -21.46 -12.68
N HIS A 80 -3.58 -21.41 -11.35
CA HIS A 80 -2.84 -20.41 -10.58
C HIS A 80 -2.45 -20.93 -9.19
N PRO A 81 -1.66 -22.02 -9.13
CA PRO A 81 -1.32 -22.66 -7.88
C PRO A 81 -0.51 -21.75 -6.96
N PRO A 82 -0.55 -21.97 -5.64
CA PRO A 82 0.39 -21.32 -4.72
C PRO A 82 1.83 -21.70 -5.10
N VAL A 83 2.71 -20.71 -5.06
CA VAL A 83 4.15 -20.87 -5.32
C VAL A 83 4.88 -21.32 -4.05
N ARG A 84 4.34 -20.96 -2.87
CA ARG A 84 4.88 -21.32 -1.56
C ARG A 84 3.85 -22.11 -0.75
N LEU A 85 4.36 -23.00 0.09
CA LEU A 85 3.54 -23.72 1.05
C LEU A 85 2.99 -22.74 2.10
N VAL A 86 1.69 -22.82 2.36
CA VAL A 86 1.00 -21.98 3.35
C VAL A 86 0.83 -22.78 4.61
N GLN A 87 1.34 -22.26 5.72
CA GLN A 87 1.43 -22.98 7.00
C GLN A 87 0.83 -22.20 8.17
N GLU A 88 0.34 -20.97 7.95
CA GLU A 88 -0.15 -20.09 9.02
C GLU A 88 -1.67 -19.90 8.93
N GLY A 89 -2.27 -19.35 10.00
CA GLY A 89 -3.71 -19.08 10.04
C GLY A 89 -4.54 -20.37 9.99
N PRO A 90 -5.50 -20.52 9.06
CA PRO A 90 -6.35 -21.71 9.01
C PRO A 90 -5.55 -22.97 8.62
N TYR A 91 -4.43 -22.81 7.91
CA TYR A 91 -3.52 -23.90 7.54
C TYR A 91 -2.64 -24.36 8.70
N ALA A 92 -2.51 -23.57 9.76
CA ALA A 92 -1.87 -24.04 11.00
C ALA A 92 -2.81 -24.94 11.82
N ALA A 93 -4.13 -24.78 11.63
CA ALA A 93 -5.12 -25.57 12.33
C ALA A 93 -5.44 -26.89 11.60
N SER A 94 -5.35 -26.91 10.27
CA SER A 94 -5.78 -28.03 9.44
C SER A 94 -4.93 -28.10 8.17
N ARG A 95 -4.67 -29.31 7.66
CA ARG A 95 -4.08 -29.47 6.33
C ARG A 95 -5.05 -29.15 5.19
N HIS A 96 -6.35 -29.32 5.41
CA HIS A 96 -7.40 -29.14 4.41
C HIS A 96 -8.56 -28.23 4.89
N PRO A 97 -8.28 -26.99 5.36
CA PRO A 97 -9.30 -26.12 5.96
C PRO A 97 -10.35 -25.63 4.96
N LEU A 98 -10.00 -25.59 3.66
CA LEU A 98 -10.94 -25.21 2.60
C LEU A 98 -12.04 -26.28 2.42
N TYR A 99 -11.67 -27.56 2.44
CA TYR A 99 -12.62 -28.67 2.40
C TYR A 99 -13.47 -28.70 3.66
N LEU A 100 -12.86 -28.50 4.84
CA LEU A 100 -13.60 -28.41 6.10
C LEU A 100 -14.64 -27.26 6.08
N SER A 101 -14.24 -26.08 5.60
CA SER A 101 -15.14 -24.93 5.45
C SER A 101 -16.29 -25.25 4.50
N PHE A 102 -16.02 -25.93 3.38
CA PHE A 102 -17.06 -26.34 2.43
C PHE A 102 -18.01 -27.41 3.01
N THR A 103 -17.52 -28.37 3.79
CA THR A 103 -18.38 -29.33 4.51
C THR A 103 -19.29 -28.62 5.51
N ILE A 104 -18.77 -27.66 6.28
CA ILE A 104 -19.59 -26.84 7.21
C ILE A 104 -20.65 -26.04 6.44
N TYR A 105 -20.30 -25.48 5.28
CA TYR A 105 -21.24 -24.79 4.40
C TYR A 105 -22.38 -25.71 3.95
N LEU A 106 -22.08 -26.94 3.51
CA LEU A 106 -23.09 -27.93 3.12
C LEU A 106 -23.99 -28.33 4.30
N ILE A 107 -23.44 -28.52 5.50
CA ILE A 107 -24.22 -28.83 6.72
C ILE A 107 -25.19 -27.69 7.02
N GLY A 108 -24.71 -26.44 6.95
CA GLY A 108 -25.55 -25.26 7.15
C GLY A 108 -26.70 -25.19 6.14
N LEU A 109 -26.41 -25.41 4.84
CA LEU A 109 -27.46 -25.46 3.82
C LEU A 109 -28.45 -26.62 4.02
N ALA A 110 -27.96 -27.81 4.40
CA ALA A 110 -28.80 -28.98 4.68
C ALA A 110 -29.81 -28.73 5.80
N LEU A 111 -29.39 -28.04 6.86
CA LEU A 111 -30.25 -27.59 7.95
C LEU A 111 -31.30 -26.57 7.48
N LEU A 112 -30.91 -25.62 6.62
CA LEU A 112 -31.83 -24.61 6.06
C LEU A 112 -32.91 -25.24 5.16
N ILE A 113 -32.55 -26.25 4.36
CA ILE A 113 -33.54 -26.99 3.55
C ILE A 113 -34.23 -28.12 4.33
N ARG A 114 -33.84 -28.32 5.60
CA ARG A 114 -34.41 -29.28 6.55
C ARG A 114 -34.32 -30.75 6.14
N SER A 115 -33.23 -31.12 5.45
CA SER A 115 -33.00 -32.46 4.90
C SER A 115 -32.19 -33.35 5.84
N ILE A 116 -32.73 -34.52 6.23
CA ILE A 116 -32.01 -35.51 7.05
C ILE A 116 -31.08 -36.36 6.17
N ALA A 117 -31.51 -36.74 4.96
CA ALA A 117 -30.66 -37.44 4.00
C ALA A 117 -29.39 -36.65 3.67
N ALA A 118 -29.48 -35.31 3.59
CA ALA A 118 -28.31 -34.47 3.39
C ALA A 118 -27.30 -34.63 4.53
N LEU A 119 -27.76 -34.57 5.78
CA LEU A 119 -26.92 -34.66 6.97
C LEU A 119 -26.36 -36.06 7.22
N GLY A 120 -27.18 -37.10 7.00
CA GLY A 120 -26.85 -38.49 7.35
C GLY A 120 -26.21 -39.30 6.24
N ILE A 121 -26.41 -38.93 4.97
CA ILE A 121 -25.98 -39.75 3.82
C ILE A 121 -25.11 -38.94 2.87
N VAL A 122 -25.66 -37.86 2.29
CA VAL A 122 -25.00 -37.16 1.17
C VAL A 122 -23.73 -36.43 1.62
N ILE A 123 -23.78 -35.67 2.71
CA ILE A 123 -22.62 -34.92 3.21
C ILE A 123 -21.53 -35.85 3.77
N PRO A 124 -21.83 -36.89 4.57
CA PRO A 124 -20.82 -37.87 4.98
C PRO A 124 -20.18 -38.60 3.78
N GLY A 125 -20.98 -39.00 2.79
CA GLY A 125 -20.47 -39.62 1.55
C GLY A 125 -19.56 -38.68 0.76
N PHE A 126 -19.98 -37.43 0.54
CA PHE A 126 -19.14 -36.41 -0.09
C PHE A 126 -17.86 -36.14 0.72
N THR A 127 -17.96 -36.17 2.06
CA THR A 127 -16.83 -35.98 2.96
C THR A 127 -15.79 -37.09 2.80
N LEU A 128 -16.23 -38.34 2.75
CA LEU A 128 -15.37 -39.48 2.45
C LEU A 128 -14.70 -39.35 1.08
N ILE A 129 -15.44 -38.94 0.04
CA ILE A 129 -14.90 -38.77 -1.31
C ILE A 129 -13.76 -37.75 -1.32
N TRP A 130 -13.93 -36.57 -0.71
CA TRP A 130 -12.87 -35.57 -0.73
C TRP A 130 -11.69 -35.95 0.18
N ILE A 131 -11.91 -36.68 1.28
CA ILE A 131 -10.82 -37.25 2.10
C ILE A 131 -9.97 -38.20 1.26
N CYS A 132 -10.60 -39.12 0.53
CA CYS A 132 -9.91 -40.04 -0.37
C CYS A 132 -9.15 -39.27 -1.46
N TYR A 133 -9.76 -38.27 -2.08
CA TYR A 133 -9.10 -37.42 -3.06
C TYR A 133 -7.88 -36.69 -2.48
N ALA A 134 -8.00 -36.13 -1.27
CA ALA A 134 -6.92 -35.44 -0.59
C ALA A 134 -5.74 -36.39 -0.33
N LEU A 135 -5.99 -37.56 0.27
CA LEU A 135 -4.94 -38.52 0.63
C LEU A 135 -4.28 -39.19 -0.60
N LEU A 136 -5.07 -39.55 -1.61
CA LEU A 136 -4.58 -40.32 -2.77
C LEU A 136 -4.00 -39.45 -3.88
N HIS A 137 -4.44 -38.19 -3.99
CA HIS A 137 -4.06 -37.31 -5.08
C HIS A 137 -3.42 -36.00 -4.60
N GLU A 138 -4.11 -35.25 -3.75
CA GLU A 138 -3.68 -33.90 -3.37
C GLU A 138 -2.38 -33.91 -2.56
N GLU A 139 -2.30 -34.68 -1.47
CA GLU A 139 -1.10 -34.73 -0.63
C GLU A 139 0.14 -35.23 -1.38
N PRO A 140 0.06 -36.29 -2.23
CA PRO A 140 1.18 -36.68 -3.08
C PRO A 140 1.61 -35.58 -4.07
N VAL A 141 0.68 -34.81 -4.64
CA VAL A 141 1.01 -33.68 -5.51
C VAL A 141 1.69 -32.55 -4.73
N ILE A 142 1.20 -32.23 -3.53
CA ILE A 142 1.79 -31.22 -2.65
C ILE A 142 3.18 -31.66 -2.19
N ALA A 143 3.36 -32.93 -1.80
CA ALA A 143 4.64 -33.50 -1.41
C ALA A 143 5.67 -33.44 -2.55
N ARG A 144 5.28 -33.80 -3.78
CA ARG A 144 6.14 -33.65 -4.96
C ARG A 144 6.52 -32.20 -5.25
N ARG A 145 5.62 -31.26 -4.96
CA ARG A 145 5.85 -29.83 -5.22
C ARG A 145 6.79 -29.17 -4.20
N TYR A 146 6.63 -29.49 -2.91
CA TYR A 146 7.32 -28.76 -1.83
C TYR A 146 8.35 -29.60 -1.08
N GLY A 147 8.46 -30.89 -1.37
CA GLY A 147 9.49 -31.77 -0.79
C GLY A 147 9.47 -31.80 0.74
N THR A 148 10.64 -31.64 1.34
CA THR A 148 10.86 -31.72 2.80
C THR A 148 10.03 -30.71 3.58
N SER A 149 9.81 -29.50 3.05
CA SER A 149 9.00 -28.48 3.73
C SER A 149 7.54 -28.91 3.93
N TYR A 150 7.00 -29.76 3.05
CA TYR A 150 5.67 -30.33 3.27
C TYR A 150 5.69 -31.51 4.24
N ALA A 151 6.76 -32.31 4.25
CA ALA A 151 6.90 -33.41 5.20
C ALA A 151 6.96 -32.89 6.64
N GLU A 152 7.74 -31.83 6.90
CA GLU A 152 7.82 -31.14 8.19
C GLU A 152 6.44 -30.60 8.61
N TYR A 153 5.77 -29.87 7.70
CA TYR A 153 4.43 -29.36 7.94
C TYR A 153 3.40 -30.47 8.23
N LYS A 154 3.47 -31.59 7.50
CA LYS A 154 2.56 -32.73 7.68
C LYS A 154 2.78 -33.45 9.02
N ALA A 155 4.00 -33.45 9.54
CA ALA A 155 4.30 -34.02 10.85
C ALA A 155 3.70 -33.19 12.00
N GLU A 156 3.63 -31.86 11.83
CA GLU A 156 3.11 -30.95 12.86
C GLU A 156 1.61 -30.70 12.77
N VAL A 157 1.04 -30.69 11.56
CA VAL A 157 -0.34 -30.26 11.32
C VAL A 157 -1.26 -31.45 11.02
N PRO A 158 -2.32 -31.68 11.81
CA PRO A 158 -3.25 -32.78 11.60
C PRO A 158 -4.12 -32.58 10.36
N PHE A 159 -4.76 -33.66 9.91
CA PHE A 159 -5.59 -33.63 8.72
C PHE A 159 -6.81 -32.69 8.87
N PHE A 160 -7.56 -32.81 9.97
CA PHE A 160 -8.80 -32.06 10.19
C PHE A 160 -8.63 -30.80 11.06
N PHE A 161 -8.25 -30.94 12.33
CA PHE A 161 -8.09 -29.79 13.22
C PHE A 161 -7.10 -30.06 14.36
N HIS A 162 -6.32 -29.04 14.71
CA HIS A 162 -5.51 -28.97 15.92
C HIS A 162 -6.11 -27.91 16.86
N LEU A 163 -6.29 -28.24 18.15
CA LEU A 163 -6.77 -27.30 19.17
C LEU A 163 -5.68 -26.32 19.69
N ARG A 164 -4.46 -26.36 19.16
CA ARG A 164 -3.33 -25.56 19.65
C ARG A 164 -3.25 -24.26 18.83
N ARG A 165 -2.83 -23.16 19.47
CA ARG A 165 -2.64 -21.87 18.78
C ARG A 165 -1.61 -22.04 17.66
N GLY A 166 -2.10 -22.07 16.43
CA GLY A 166 -1.26 -22.10 15.23
C GLY A 166 -0.46 -20.81 15.03
N ALA A 167 0.54 -20.87 14.14
CA ALA A 167 1.37 -19.72 13.79
C ALA A 167 0.52 -18.53 13.31
N PRO A 168 0.84 -17.29 13.75
CA PRO A 168 0.02 -16.11 13.49
C PRO A 168 0.04 -15.73 12.00
N GLY A 169 -1.03 -16.08 11.28
CA GLY A 169 -1.31 -15.60 9.92
C GLY A 169 -2.29 -14.42 9.87
N PRO A 170 -2.70 -13.95 8.67
CA PRO A 170 -3.72 -12.91 8.54
C PRO A 170 -5.03 -13.43 9.15
N GLY A 171 -5.55 -12.84 10.22
CA GLY A 171 -6.79 -13.31 10.85
C GLY A 171 -8.03 -13.16 9.96
N ALA A 172 -9.15 -13.79 10.33
CA ALA A 172 -10.40 -13.70 9.58
C ALA A 172 -10.90 -12.26 9.40
N VAL A 173 -10.79 -11.42 10.45
CA VAL A 173 -11.17 -9.99 10.39
C VAL A 173 -10.30 -9.24 9.37
N PHE A 174 -8.98 -9.46 9.39
CA PHE A 174 -8.09 -8.86 8.40
C PHE A 174 -8.45 -9.32 6.99
N SER A 175 -8.75 -10.61 6.82
CA SER A 175 -9.13 -11.19 5.54
C SER A 175 -10.39 -10.53 4.96
N LEU A 176 -11.41 -10.30 5.79
CA LEU A 176 -12.60 -9.57 5.40
C LEU A 176 -12.28 -8.11 5.01
N VAL A 177 -11.53 -7.39 5.85
CA VAL A 177 -11.12 -6.00 5.58
C VAL A 177 -10.33 -5.90 4.28
N TYR A 178 -9.44 -6.87 4.02
CA TYR A 178 -8.64 -6.93 2.80
C TYR A 178 -9.49 -7.12 1.55
N LEU A 179 -10.45 -8.05 1.59
CA LEU A 179 -11.36 -8.32 0.46
C LEU A 179 -12.30 -7.14 0.19
N LEU A 180 -12.90 -6.58 1.24
CA LEU A 180 -13.75 -5.38 1.14
C LEU A 180 -12.95 -4.18 0.61
N GLY A 181 -11.73 -3.98 1.13
CA GLY A 181 -10.83 -2.94 0.65
C GLY A 181 -10.51 -3.10 -0.83
N LYS A 182 -10.20 -4.32 -1.28
CA LYS A 182 -9.95 -4.62 -2.70
C LYS A 182 -11.16 -4.32 -3.57
N LEU A 183 -12.37 -4.71 -3.12
CA LEU A 183 -13.62 -4.41 -3.83
C LEU A 183 -13.84 -2.89 -3.94
N ILE A 184 -13.76 -2.17 -2.84
CA ILE A 184 -13.92 -0.70 -2.79
C ILE A 184 -12.90 -0.01 -3.72
N ILE A 185 -11.63 -0.42 -3.65
CA ILE A 185 -10.58 0.12 -4.52
C ILE A 185 -10.91 -0.13 -6.00
N SER A 186 -11.36 -1.34 -6.35
CA SER A 186 -11.68 -1.67 -7.74
C SER A 186 -12.88 -0.89 -8.31
N LEU A 187 -13.85 -0.53 -7.46
CA LEU A 187 -15.02 0.25 -7.85
C LEU A 187 -14.70 1.75 -7.98
N LEU A 188 -13.95 2.30 -7.02
CA LEU A 188 -13.62 3.72 -6.99
C LEU A 188 -12.48 4.08 -7.95
N PHE A 189 -11.58 3.14 -8.23
CA PHE A 189 -10.38 3.37 -9.03
C PHE A 189 -10.27 2.34 -10.15
N PRO A 190 -11.00 2.54 -11.27
CA PRO A 190 -10.89 1.65 -12.42
C PRO A 190 -9.44 1.55 -12.88
N MET A 191 -8.89 0.34 -12.79
CA MET A 191 -7.48 0.07 -12.99
C MET A 191 -7.22 -0.65 -14.32
N LYS A 192 -6.37 -0.06 -15.17
CA LYS A 192 -5.82 -0.70 -16.36
C LYS A 192 -4.44 -1.24 -16.00
N VAL A 193 -4.18 -2.52 -16.29
CA VAL A 193 -2.87 -3.16 -16.05
C VAL A 193 -2.29 -3.60 -17.39
N GLU A 194 -1.06 -3.18 -17.67
CA GLU A 194 -0.31 -3.48 -18.89
C GLU A 194 1.01 -4.19 -18.53
N GLY A 195 1.46 -5.12 -19.38
CA GLY A 195 2.74 -5.80 -19.19
C GLY A 195 2.78 -6.79 -18.03
N ARG A 196 1.62 -7.28 -17.56
CA ARG A 196 1.53 -8.23 -16.44
C ARG A 196 2.30 -9.53 -16.72
N GLU A 197 2.38 -9.92 -17.98
CA GLU A 197 3.16 -11.03 -18.51
C GLU A 197 4.66 -10.90 -18.27
N HIS A 198 5.18 -9.69 -18.04
CA HIS A 198 6.59 -9.47 -17.70
C HIS A 198 6.93 -9.83 -16.24
N LEU A 199 5.94 -10.08 -15.39
CA LEU A 199 6.17 -10.42 -13.99
C LEU A 199 6.77 -11.83 -13.87
N PRO A 200 7.90 -12.00 -13.16
CA PRO A 200 8.44 -13.31 -12.85
C PRO A 200 7.44 -14.19 -12.09
N GLN A 201 7.11 -15.35 -12.67
CA GLN A 201 6.15 -16.28 -12.07
C GLN A 201 6.74 -17.06 -10.88
N VAL A 202 8.06 -17.29 -10.90
CA VAL A 202 8.81 -18.04 -9.89
C VAL A 202 9.96 -17.19 -9.36
N GLY A 203 10.33 -17.41 -8.11
CA GLY A 203 11.46 -16.74 -7.46
C GLY A 203 11.13 -15.34 -6.91
N PRO A 204 12.07 -14.75 -6.14
CA PRO A 204 11.96 -13.39 -5.64
C PRO A 204 12.31 -12.37 -6.73
N TYR A 205 11.76 -11.16 -6.60
CA TYR A 205 12.17 -9.99 -7.38
C TYR A 205 11.80 -8.71 -6.62
N ILE A 206 12.42 -7.60 -7.00
CA ILE A 206 12.09 -6.27 -6.46
C ILE A 206 11.23 -5.53 -7.49
N VAL A 207 10.10 -4.98 -7.07
CA VAL A 207 9.31 -4.06 -7.89
C VAL A 207 9.69 -2.62 -7.54
N LEU A 208 10.18 -1.87 -8.53
CA LEU A 208 10.48 -0.44 -8.42
C LEU A 208 9.33 0.35 -9.00
N ALA A 209 8.74 1.25 -8.23
CA ALA A 209 7.63 2.08 -8.70
C ALA A 209 7.81 3.56 -8.36
N ASN A 210 7.26 4.44 -9.19
CA ASN A 210 7.14 5.86 -8.85
C ASN A 210 6.13 6.07 -7.71
N HIS A 211 6.31 7.13 -6.92
CA HIS A 211 5.48 7.38 -5.74
C HIS A 211 4.84 8.77 -5.74
N ALA A 212 3.54 8.83 -5.99
CA ALA A 212 2.77 10.06 -6.01
C ALA A 212 1.58 10.08 -5.05
N SER A 213 1.18 8.94 -4.50
CA SER A 213 -0.01 8.80 -3.66
C SER A 213 0.19 7.82 -2.51
N TYR A 214 -0.55 8.03 -1.41
CA TYR A 214 -0.64 7.04 -0.33
C TYR A 214 -1.23 5.70 -0.79
N LEU A 215 -1.97 5.69 -1.91
CA LEU A 215 -2.61 4.48 -2.44
C LEU A 215 -1.74 3.69 -3.41
N ASP A 216 -0.55 4.18 -3.78
CA ASP A 216 0.33 3.49 -4.73
C ASP A 216 0.66 2.04 -4.34
N PRO A 217 1.01 1.72 -3.07
CA PRO A 217 1.24 0.33 -2.67
C PRO A 217 0.00 -0.54 -2.87
N VAL A 218 -1.19 0.02 -2.58
CA VAL A 218 -2.47 -0.69 -2.71
C VAL A 218 -2.77 -0.98 -4.18
N PHE A 219 -2.56 0.00 -5.07
CA PHE A 219 -2.74 -0.20 -6.50
C PHE A 219 -1.76 -1.24 -7.05
N LEU A 220 -0.51 -1.23 -6.60
CA LEU A 220 0.50 -2.19 -7.06
C LEU A 220 0.18 -3.63 -6.62
N VAL A 221 -0.24 -3.83 -5.37
CA VAL A 221 -0.73 -5.14 -4.88
C VAL A 221 -1.95 -5.60 -5.69
N ALA A 222 -2.89 -4.70 -5.97
CA ALA A 222 -4.09 -5.04 -6.74
C ALA A 222 -3.76 -5.41 -8.20
N ALA A 223 -2.72 -4.80 -8.80
CA ALA A 223 -2.31 -5.04 -10.17
C ALA A 223 -1.49 -6.33 -10.35
N GLY A 224 -0.74 -6.74 -9.33
CA GLY A 224 0.13 -7.92 -9.37
C GLY A 224 -0.62 -9.26 -9.37
N ASP A 225 0.13 -10.33 -9.68
CA ASP A 225 -0.32 -11.73 -9.53
C ASP A 225 -0.01 -12.31 -8.16
N ARG A 226 1.09 -11.84 -7.56
CA ARG A 226 1.64 -12.30 -6.29
C ARG A 226 1.68 -11.13 -5.31
N TYR A 227 1.56 -11.43 -4.02
CA TYR A 227 1.59 -10.41 -2.99
C TYR A 227 2.96 -9.70 -2.93
N VAL A 228 2.94 -8.37 -2.80
CA VAL A 228 4.13 -7.51 -2.74
C VAL A 228 4.24 -6.92 -1.34
N ARG A 229 5.37 -7.13 -0.67
CA ARG A 229 5.67 -6.52 0.63
C ARG A 229 6.31 -5.16 0.46
N PHE A 230 5.82 -4.16 1.19
CA PHE A 230 6.38 -2.81 1.16
C PHE A 230 7.05 -2.46 2.48
N LEU A 231 8.05 -1.59 2.37
CA LEU A 231 8.55 -0.85 3.52
C LEU A 231 7.53 0.22 3.90
N THR A 232 7.15 0.25 5.18
CA THR A 232 6.26 1.28 5.72
C THR A 232 6.92 1.99 6.90
N THR A 233 6.62 3.26 7.06
CA THR A 233 7.20 4.05 8.15
C THR A 233 6.61 3.61 9.49
N ALA A 234 7.42 3.54 10.53
CA ALA A 234 6.93 3.23 11.88
C ALA A 234 5.83 4.20 12.36
N GLU A 235 5.79 5.43 11.83
CA GLU A 235 4.75 6.42 12.13
C GLU A 235 3.38 6.02 11.59
N MET A 236 3.31 5.33 10.46
CA MET A 236 2.05 4.79 9.93
C MET A 236 1.48 3.69 10.83
N MET A 237 2.28 3.15 11.76
CA MET A 237 1.90 2.10 12.71
C MET A 237 1.72 2.63 14.15
N ARG A 238 1.40 3.92 14.30
CA ARG A 238 1.22 4.57 15.61
C ARG A 238 -0.03 4.10 16.36
N THR A 239 -1.15 3.90 15.65
CA THR A 239 -2.41 3.49 16.27
C THR A 239 -2.48 1.98 16.39
N ARG A 240 -3.19 1.45 17.40
CA ARG A 240 -3.35 -0.01 17.56
C ARG A 240 -3.93 -0.67 16.30
N PHE A 241 -4.93 -0.03 15.71
CA PHE A 241 -5.56 -0.49 14.47
C PHE A 241 -4.60 -0.49 13.27
N SER A 242 -3.92 0.63 13.02
CA SER A 242 -2.98 0.72 11.88
C SER A 242 -1.81 -0.25 12.02
N ARG A 243 -1.26 -0.38 13.23
CA ARG A 243 -0.22 -1.36 13.54
C ARG A 243 -0.68 -2.77 13.24
N TRP A 244 -1.84 -3.16 13.77
CA TRP A 244 -2.43 -4.46 13.51
C TRP A 244 -2.61 -4.73 12.01
N PHE A 245 -3.20 -3.78 11.27
CA PHE A 245 -3.43 -3.92 9.83
C PHE A 245 -2.14 -4.08 9.03
N PHE A 246 -1.16 -3.20 9.25
CA PHE A 246 0.13 -3.22 8.54
C PHE A 246 0.99 -4.45 8.89
N THR A 247 0.89 -4.95 10.13
CA THR A 247 1.52 -6.21 10.52
C THR A 247 0.86 -7.41 9.83
N CYS A 248 -0.47 -7.48 9.77
CA CYS A 248 -1.17 -8.56 9.07
C CYS A 248 -0.97 -8.52 7.55
N ALA A 249 -0.87 -7.32 6.97
CA ALA A 249 -0.45 -7.14 5.58
C ALA A 249 1.03 -7.50 5.38
N GLY A 250 1.80 -7.70 6.44
CA GLY A 250 3.18 -8.13 6.30
C GLY A 250 4.11 -7.07 5.71
N THR A 251 3.82 -5.81 6.02
CA THR A 251 4.70 -4.68 5.73
C THR A 251 5.92 -4.70 6.64
N MET A 252 7.05 -4.21 6.13
CA MET A 252 8.31 -4.15 6.85
C MET A 252 8.49 -2.75 7.44
N PRO A 253 8.57 -2.60 8.77
CA PRO A 253 8.75 -1.29 9.38
C PRO A 253 10.12 -0.71 9.03
N THR A 254 10.14 0.60 8.77
CA THR A 254 11.36 1.36 8.54
C THR A 254 11.37 2.67 9.32
N ARG A 255 12.55 3.08 9.80
CA ARG A 255 12.76 4.38 10.44
C ARG A 255 13.27 5.38 9.40
N ARG A 256 12.58 6.52 9.26
CA ARG A 256 13.06 7.62 8.41
C ARG A 256 14.26 8.32 9.06
N TYR A 257 15.10 8.95 8.23
CA TYR A 257 16.21 9.82 8.64
C TYR A 257 17.41 9.14 9.29
N ARG A 258 17.44 7.80 9.30
CA ARG A 258 18.63 7.00 9.61
C ARG A 258 18.81 5.95 8.52
N VAL A 259 20.05 5.55 8.26
CA VAL A 259 20.27 4.24 7.66
C VAL A 259 19.73 3.24 8.68
N ASP A 260 18.73 2.45 8.29
CA ASP A 260 18.13 1.42 9.14
C ASP A 260 18.61 0.05 8.66
N PRO A 261 19.72 -0.49 9.21
CA PRO A 261 20.17 -1.83 8.88
C PRO A 261 19.12 -2.90 9.19
N GLY A 262 18.17 -2.61 10.08
CA GLY A 262 17.01 -3.46 10.35
C GLY A 262 16.10 -3.60 9.13
N SER A 263 15.74 -2.48 8.49
CA SER A 263 14.94 -2.49 7.25
C SER A 263 15.63 -3.23 6.10
N VAL A 264 16.94 -3.02 5.93
CA VAL A 264 17.72 -3.71 4.89
C VAL A 264 17.77 -5.21 5.16
N ARG A 265 18.02 -5.62 6.42
CA ARG A 265 17.98 -7.05 6.81
C ARG A 265 16.60 -7.67 6.59
N ALA A 266 15.51 -6.96 6.94
CA ALA A 266 14.15 -7.45 6.71
C ALA A 266 13.86 -7.66 5.22
N LEU A 267 14.26 -6.70 4.37
CA LEU A 267 14.16 -6.79 2.92
C LEU A 267 14.94 -8.00 2.38
N LEU A 268 16.21 -8.15 2.75
CA LEU A 268 17.04 -9.27 2.30
C LEU A 268 16.50 -10.63 2.78
N THR A 269 15.94 -10.67 3.99
CA THR A 269 15.30 -11.88 4.54
C THR A 269 14.05 -12.24 3.75
N ALA A 270 13.22 -11.27 3.38
CA ALA A 270 12.05 -11.47 2.53
C ALA A 270 12.45 -12.02 1.15
N LEU A 271 13.48 -11.45 0.52
CA LEU A 271 14.00 -11.94 -0.76
C LEU A 271 14.55 -13.36 -0.66
N LYS A 272 15.30 -13.69 0.39
CA LYS A 272 15.77 -15.06 0.66
C LYS A 272 14.63 -16.07 0.84
N LYS A 273 13.49 -15.63 1.37
CA LYS A 273 12.25 -16.44 1.47
C LYS A 273 11.48 -16.55 0.13
N GLY A 274 12.03 -16.02 -0.97
CA GLY A 274 11.37 -16.05 -2.28
C GLY A 274 10.19 -15.08 -2.39
N GLU A 275 10.15 -14.04 -1.55
CA GLU A 275 9.09 -13.03 -1.53
C GLU A 275 9.38 -11.87 -2.48
N ILE A 276 8.33 -11.10 -2.81
CA ILE A 276 8.45 -9.92 -3.67
C ILE A 276 8.45 -8.69 -2.78
N VAL A 277 9.43 -7.81 -3.00
CA VAL A 277 9.55 -6.56 -2.27
C VAL A 277 9.27 -5.40 -3.20
N GLY A 278 8.35 -4.53 -2.81
CA GLY A 278 8.06 -3.27 -3.49
C GLY A 278 8.84 -2.13 -2.86
N ILE A 279 9.52 -1.35 -3.70
CA ILE A 279 10.33 -0.21 -3.29
C ILE A 279 9.93 1.00 -4.12
N PHE A 280 9.67 2.10 -3.42
CA PHE A 280 9.56 3.42 -4.01
C PHE A 280 10.91 4.11 -3.85
N PRO A 281 11.77 4.12 -4.89
CA PRO A 281 13.17 4.50 -4.74
C PRO A 281 13.34 5.99 -4.41
N GLU A 282 12.34 6.81 -4.71
CA GLU A 282 12.21 8.21 -4.30
C GLU A 282 12.18 8.38 -2.77
N GLY A 283 11.76 7.35 -2.03
CA GLY A 283 11.61 7.37 -0.57
C GLY A 283 10.46 8.26 -0.05
N GLU A 284 9.87 9.08 -0.92
CA GLU A 284 8.82 10.04 -0.63
C GLU A 284 7.82 10.19 -1.76
N ARG A 285 6.73 10.89 -1.48
CA ARG A 285 5.72 11.22 -2.49
C ARG A 285 5.96 12.61 -3.00
N THR A 286 5.85 12.73 -4.32
CA THR A 286 5.87 14.02 -4.99
C THR A 286 4.77 14.96 -4.49
N TRP A 287 5.10 16.25 -4.48
CA TRP A 287 4.18 17.33 -4.12
C TRP A 287 3.39 17.85 -5.30
N ASP A 288 3.99 17.84 -6.49
CA ASP A 288 3.52 18.52 -7.69
C ASP A 288 3.21 17.54 -8.84
N GLY A 289 3.61 16.27 -8.70
CA GLY A 289 3.45 15.21 -9.69
C GLY A 289 4.74 14.85 -10.41
N ASN A 290 5.81 15.64 -10.28
CA ASN A 290 7.10 15.33 -10.90
C ASN A 290 7.86 14.23 -10.13
N PRO A 291 8.67 13.41 -10.82
CA PRO A 291 9.49 12.40 -10.16
C PRO A 291 10.54 13.06 -9.27
N LEU A 292 10.74 12.49 -8.08
CA LEU A 292 11.79 12.90 -7.17
C LEU A 292 13.13 12.21 -7.50
N PRO A 293 14.27 12.81 -7.14
CA PRO A 293 15.57 12.17 -7.33
C PRO A 293 15.69 10.93 -6.44
N VAL A 294 16.36 9.90 -6.97
CA VAL A 294 16.73 8.70 -6.21
C VAL A 294 18.11 8.93 -5.55
N ASP A 295 18.26 8.41 -4.33
CA ASP A 295 19.51 8.43 -3.57
C ASP A 295 20.48 7.35 -4.07
N ARG A 296 21.76 7.68 -4.23
CA ARG A 296 22.79 6.74 -4.71
C ARG A 296 22.94 5.52 -3.80
N THR A 297 22.66 5.64 -2.51
CA THR A 297 22.67 4.53 -1.55
C THR A 297 21.57 3.52 -1.90
N VAL A 298 20.39 4.00 -2.30
CA VAL A 298 19.29 3.15 -2.77
C VAL A 298 19.67 2.49 -4.09
N GLU A 299 20.23 3.23 -5.03
CA GLU A 299 20.71 2.66 -6.31
C GLU A 299 21.75 1.55 -6.09
N ARG A 300 22.71 1.75 -5.18
CA ARG A 300 23.72 0.75 -4.81
C ARG A 300 23.12 -0.49 -4.15
N LEU A 301 22.16 -0.29 -3.24
CA LEU A 301 21.45 -1.39 -2.60
C LEU A 301 20.72 -2.25 -3.64
N LEU A 302 20.02 -1.60 -4.56
CA LEU A 302 19.28 -2.29 -5.64
C LEU A 302 20.22 -3.03 -6.59
N SER A 303 21.35 -2.40 -6.96
CA SER A 303 22.35 -3.01 -7.83
C SER A 303 23.00 -4.24 -7.20
N SER A 304 23.04 -4.30 -5.87
CA SER A 304 23.67 -5.40 -5.11
C SER A 304 22.65 -6.40 -4.55
N ALA A 305 21.37 -6.29 -4.92
CA ALA A 305 20.30 -7.07 -4.32
C ALA A 305 20.30 -8.55 -4.74
N GLY A 306 21.00 -8.91 -5.83
CA GLY A 306 21.13 -10.28 -6.32
C GLY A 306 19.81 -10.89 -6.84
N VAL A 307 18.79 -10.08 -7.10
CA VAL A 307 17.47 -10.52 -7.61
C VAL A 307 17.01 -9.61 -8.75
N PRO A 308 16.20 -10.10 -9.70
CA PRO A 308 15.68 -9.28 -10.79
C PRO A 308 14.91 -8.05 -10.30
N LEU A 309 15.04 -6.95 -11.04
CA LEU A 309 14.33 -5.69 -10.81
C LEU A 309 13.19 -5.55 -11.83
N VAL A 310 11.98 -5.26 -11.39
CA VAL A 310 10.83 -5.01 -12.27
C VAL A 310 10.39 -3.58 -12.08
N ALA A 311 10.52 -2.76 -13.11
CA ALA A 311 9.96 -1.42 -13.10
C ALA A 311 8.44 -1.48 -13.26
N ALA A 312 7.71 -0.72 -12.44
CA ALA A 312 6.27 -0.59 -12.48
C ALA A 312 5.90 0.90 -12.46
N ARG A 313 5.39 1.42 -13.57
CA ARG A 313 4.93 2.80 -13.65
C ARG A 313 3.47 2.90 -13.24
N ILE A 314 3.18 3.80 -12.32
CA ILE A 314 1.85 4.13 -11.83
C ILE A 314 1.44 5.50 -12.37
N GLU A 315 0.42 5.54 -13.20
CA GLU A 315 -0.14 6.76 -13.78
C GLU A 315 -1.56 7.00 -13.24
N GLY A 316 -1.91 8.27 -13.00
CA GLY A 316 -3.21 8.67 -12.47
C GLY A 316 -3.28 8.81 -10.96
N SER A 317 -2.36 8.21 -10.20
CA SER A 317 -2.43 8.18 -8.75
C SER A 317 -2.25 9.55 -8.10
N TYR A 318 -1.41 10.42 -8.69
CA TYR A 318 -1.27 11.81 -8.26
C TYR A 318 -2.61 12.58 -8.35
N ALA A 319 -3.31 12.48 -9.48
CA ALA A 319 -4.61 13.14 -9.66
C ALA A 319 -5.67 12.63 -8.66
N VAL A 320 -5.63 11.33 -8.37
CA VAL A 320 -6.55 10.63 -7.46
C VAL A 320 -6.35 11.05 -6.02
N TYR A 321 -5.12 11.17 -5.52
CA TYR A 321 -4.89 11.56 -4.14
C TYR A 321 -3.55 12.26 -3.97
N PRO A 322 -3.47 13.53 -4.40
CA PRO A 322 -2.25 14.31 -4.32
C PRO A 322 -1.97 14.68 -2.87
N ARG A 323 -0.70 14.95 -2.56
CA ARG A 323 -0.22 15.18 -1.19
C ARG A 323 -0.94 16.33 -0.49
N TRP A 324 -1.28 17.40 -1.21
CA TRP A 324 -1.98 18.57 -0.66
C TRP A 324 -3.48 18.32 -0.37
N SER A 325 -4.09 17.27 -0.93
CA SER A 325 -5.52 16.98 -0.73
C SER A 325 -5.79 16.21 0.57
N ARG A 326 -6.97 16.43 1.17
CA ARG A 326 -7.45 15.71 2.38
C ARG A 326 -7.98 14.31 2.09
N TYR A 327 -8.53 14.09 0.90
CA TYR A 327 -9.20 12.83 0.53
C TYR A 327 -8.91 12.45 -0.93
N PRO A 328 -8.96 11.14 -1.24
CA PRO A 328 -8.89 10.65 -2.60
C PRO A 328 -10.18 11.00 -3.37
N LEU A 329 -10.10 11.08 -4.70
CA LEU A 329 -11.26 11.14 -5.58
C LEU A 329 -11.20 10.00 -6.60
N PRO A 330 -12.34 9.41 -7.01
CA PRO A 330 -12.38 8.42 -8.05
C PRO A 330 -11.65 8.88 -9.32
N GLY A 331 -10.87 7.98 -9.91
CA GLY A 331 -10.01 8.28 -11.05
C GLY A 331 -9.44 7.01 -11.66
N ARG A 332 -9.05 7.12 -12.93
CA ARG A 332 -8.46 5.97 -13.65
C ARG A 332 -7.00 5.83 -13.23
N ILE A 333 -6.61 4.60 -12.90
CA ILE A 333 -5.23 4.24 -12.59
C ILE A 333 -4.72 3.34 -13.71
N THR A 334 -3.53 3.62 -14.23
CA THR A 334 -2.85 2.72 -15.16
C THR A 334 -1.55 2.25 -14.53
N ILE A 335 -1.37 0.94 -14.44
CA ILE A 335 -0.12 0.33 -13.97
C ILE A 335 0.52 -0.42 -15.13
N ARG A 336 1.74 -0.03 -15.48
CA ARG A 336 2.52 -0.68 -16.53
C ARG A 336 3.75 -1.34 -15.95
N PHE A 337 3.81 -2.67 -16.07
CA PHE A 337 4.99 -3.46 -15.74
C PHE A 337 5.90 -3.60 -16.95
N PHE A 338 7.19 -3.37 -16.75
CA PHE A 338 8.22 -3.54 -17.77
C PHE A 338 8.91 -4.90 -17.63
N PRO A 339 9.60 -5.40 -18.67
CA PRO A 339 10.49 -6.55 -18.56
C PRO A 339 11.42 -6.44 -17.37
N SER A 340 11.78 -7.59 -16.77
CA SER A 340 12.74 -7.60 -15.68
C SER A 340 14.12 -7.14 -16.16
N PHE A 341 14.80 -6.40 -15.29
CA PHE A 341 16.16 -5.93 -15.45
C PHE A 341 17.05 -6.72 -14.50
N PRO A 342 18.27 -7.07 -14.93
CA PRO A 342 19.26 -7.58 -14.00
C PRO A 342 19.71 -6.44 -13.04
N PRO A 343 20.17 -6.74 -11.81
CA PRO A 343 20.51 -5.73 -10.80
C PRO A 343 21.46 -4.64 -11.30
N GLU A 344 22.43 -5.01 -12.13
CA GLU A 344 23.47 -4.12 -12.66
C GLU A 344 22.89 -3.03 -13.58
N ARG A 345 21.67 -3.25 -14.11
CA ARG A 345 20.92 -2.31 -14.95
C ARG A 345 19.85 -1.54 -14.18
N VAL A 346 20.07 -1.27 -12.89
CA VAL A 346 19.14 -0.48 -12.06
C VAL A 346 18.79 0.87 -12.70
N GLY A 347 19.75 1.54 -13.34
CA GLY A 347 19.53 2.85 -13.97
C GLY A 347 18.45 2.80 -15.06
N ASP A 348 18.42 1.72 -15.84
CA ASP A 348 17.40 1.52 -16.86
C ASP A 348 16.02 1.31 -16.24
N ALA A 349 15.93 0.51 -15.17
CA ALA A 349 14.69 0.30 -14.43
C ALA A 349 14.16 1.63 -13.83
N LEU A 350 15.04 2.45 -13.25
CA LEU A 350 14.70 3.75 -12.68
C LEU A 350 14.22 4.75 -13.76
N SER A 351 14.85 4.75 -14.93
CA SER A 351 14.44 5.60 -16.06
C SER A 351 12.99 5.32 -16.52
N ARG A 352 12.51 4.07 -16.37
CA ARG A 352 11.13 3.70 -16.76
C ARG A 352 10.08 4.29 -15.83
N ILE A 353 10.41 4.55 -14.57
CA ILE A 353 9.48 5.09 -13.58
C ILE A 353 9.64 6.60 -13.35
N ALA A 354 10.77 7.20 -13.72
CA ALA A 354 11.06 8.62 -13.59
C ALA A 354 10.33 9.49 -14.63
N VAL A 355 9.00 9.44 -14.64
CA VAL A 355 8.13 10.20 -15.54
C VAL A 355 7.12 11.01 -14.71
N PRO A 356 6.82 12.26 -15.09
CA PRO A 356 5.77 13.03 -14.43
C PRO A 356 4.45 12.28 -14.34
N SER A 357 3.90 12.23 -13.14
CA SER A 357 2.65 11.56 -12.80
C SER A 357 1.47 12.36 -13.34
N GLY A 358 1.07 12.03 -14.58
CA GLY A 358 -0.16 12.51 -15.18
C GLY A 358 -1.41 11.88 -14.56
N GLY A 359 -2.58 12.21 -15.10
CA GLY A 359 -3.82 11.57 -14.68
C GLY A 359 -5.08 12.35 -15.00
N ARG A 360 -6.22 11.74 -14.65
CA ARG A 360 -7.52 12.41 -14.67
C ARG A 360 -8.44 11.83 -13.60
N THR A 361 -9.04 12.71 -12.80
CA THR A 361 -10.15 12.33 -11.92
C THR A 361 -11.47 12.23 -12.67
N ILE A 362 -12.38 11.38 -12.19
CA ILE A 362 -13.75 11.30 -12.71
C ILE A 362 -14.50 12.57 -12.33
N LEU A 363 -14.45 12.92 -11.04
CA LEU A 363 -15.08 14.12 -10.47
C LEU A 363 -14.15 15.33 -10.53
N LEU A 364 -14.73 16.53 -10.46
CA LEU A 364 -13.96 17.76 -10.33
C LEU A 364 -13.34 17.86 -8.93
N ARG A 365 -12.06 18.24 -8.86
CA ARG A 365 -11.33 18.40 -7.61
C ARG A 365 -11.35 19.85 -7.14
N ALA A 366 -11.59 20.04 -5.85
CA ALA A 366 -11.39 21.33 -5.21
C ALA A 366 -9.89 21.66 -5.06
N ALA A 367 -9.52 22.92 -5.24
CA ALA A 367 -8.17 23.44 -5.06
C ALA A 367 -7.72 23.49 -3.59
N ARG A 368 -8.60 23.18 -2.63
CA ARG A 368 -8.30 23.23 -1.19
C ARG A 368 -7.06 22.42 -0.85
N GLY A 369 -6.11 23.05 -0.15
CA GLY A 369 -4.82 22.49 0.21
C GLY A 369 -3.69 22.89 -0.75
N LEU A 370 -4.00 23.40 -1.95
CA LEU A 370 -2.97 23.86 -2.89
C LEU A 370 -2.16 25.04 -2.35
N GLU A 371 -2.70 25.81 -1.41
CA GLU A 371 -1.96 26.83 -0.67
C GLU A 371 -0.70 26.28 0.04
N SER A 372 -0.68 24.98 0.36
CA SER A 372 0.54 24.34 0.88
C SER A 372 1.61 24.14 -0.19
N LEU A 373 1.22 23.85 -1.44
CA LEU A 373 2.14 23.70 -2.56
C LEU A 373 2.55 25.07 -3.13
N LEU A 374 1.57 25.94 -3.38
CA LEU A 374 1.72 27.31 -3.85
C LEU A 374 1.83 28.24 -2.63
N TRP A 375 2.90 28.06 -1.87
CA TRP A 375 3.13 28.78 -0.62
C TRP A 375 3.48 30.27 -0.80
N ALA A 376 3.76 30.69 -2.03
CA ALA A 376 3.86 32.08 -2.46
C ALA A 376 3.12 32.27 -3.78
N CYS A 377 2.78 33.52 -4.10
CA CYS A 377 2.10 33.84 -5.36
C CYS A 377 3.04 33.72 -6.56
N PRO A 378 2.72 32.91 -7.59
CA PRO A 378 3.51 32.83 -8.82
C PRO A 378 3.64 34.14 -9.60
N SER A 379 2.69 35.07 -9.43
CA SER A 379 2.69 36.35 -10.16
C SER A 379 3.42 37.48 -9.43
N CYS A 380 3.20 37.64 -8.13
CA CYS A 380 3.77 38.75 -7.36
C CYS A 380 4.73 38.34 -6.24
N ARG A 381 5.04 37.04 -6.13
CA ARG A 381 5.96 36.43 -5.15
C ARG A 381 5.58 36.63 -3.68
N ALA A 382 4.39 37.17 -3.40
CA ALA A 382 3.94 37.39 -2.03
C ALA A 382 3.72 36.06 -1.29
N ILE A 383 4.49 35.86 -0.21
CA ILE A 383 4.44 34.68 0.66
C ILE A 383 3.10 34.60 1.38
N GLY A 384 2.51 33.40 1.46
CA GLY A 384 1.28 33.14 2.21
C GLY A 384 0.04 33.84 1.68
N SER A 385 0.08 34.35 0.45
CA SER A 385 -1.01 35.16 -0.14
C SER A 385 -2.01 34.36 -0.98
N ILE A 386 -1.80 33.04 -1.12
CA ILE A 386 -2.64 32.18 -1.96
C ILE A 386 -3.84 31.65 -1.18
N GLY A 387 -5.04 31.97 -1.68
CA GLY A 387 -6.32 31.46 -1.21
C GLY A 387 -6.95 30.48 -2.18
N THR A 388 -7.75 29.54 -1.67
CA THR A 388 -8.45 28.53 -2.48
C THR A 388 -9.94 28.47 -2.14
N ARG A 389 -10.80 28.49 -3.18
CA ARG A 389 -12.26 28.37 -3.02
C ARG A 389 -12.85 27.54 -4.16
N GLY A 390 -13.47 26.41 -3.82
CA GLY A 390 -13.94 25.47 -4.84
C GLY A 390 -12.77 25.02 -5.70
N ARG A 391 -12.79 25.31 -7.00
CA ARG A 391 -11.70 25.02 -7.95
C ARG A 391 -10.78 26.22 -8.23
N SER A 392 -11.13 27.38 -7.68
CA SER A 392 -10.43 28.63 -7.94
C SER A 392 -9.29 28.81 -6.96
N ILE A 393 -8.16 29.26 -7.48
CA ILE A 393 -6.95 29.66 -6.77
C ILE A 393 -6.84 31.17 -6.98
N HIS A 394 -6.58 31.95 -5.95
CA HIS A 394 -6.42 33.39 -6.06
C HIS A 394 -5.29 33.89 -5.17
N CYS A 395 -4.74 35.05 -5.51
CA CYS A 395 -3.82 35.78 -4.63
C CYS A 395 -4.55 36.96 -3.99
N ASP A 396 -4.48 37.07 -2.67
CA ASP A 396 -5.10 38.17 -1.92
C ASP A 396 -4.39 39.51 -2.12
N ARG A 397 -3.12 39.48 -2.56
CA ARG A 397 -2.30 40.68 -2.79
C ARG A 397 -2.46 41.27 -4.19
N CYS A 398 -2.18 40.48 -5.24
CA CYS A 398 -2.20 40.95 -6.63
C CYS A 398 -3.49 40.61 -7.38
N ARG A 399 -4.44 39.90 -6.74
CA ARG A 399 -5.73 39.48 -7.33
C ARG A 399 -5.62 38.59 -8.57
N ALA A 400 -4.43 38.05 -8.87
CA ALA A 400 -4.26 36.99 -9.85
C ALA A 400 -5.13 35.79 -9.48
N SER A 401 -5.70 35.11 -10.48
CA SER A 401 -6.55 33.95 -10.25
C SER A 401 -6.36 32.87 -11.30
N TRP A 402 -6.48 31.62 -10.86
CA TRP A 402 -6.41 30.43 -11.69
C TRP A 402 -7.56 29.47 -11.36
N THR A 403 -7.87 28.58 -12.29
CA THR A 403 -8.86 27.52 -12.08
C THR A 403 -8.24 26.14 -12.31
N LEU A 404 -8.51 25.20 -11.41
CA LEU A 404 -8.04 23.82 -11.49
C LEU A 404 -8.98 22.95 -12.35
N ASP A 405 -8.40 22.15 -13.25
CA ASP A 405 -9.12 21.15 -14.06
C ASP A 405 -8.99 19.70 -13.51
N ARG A 406 -9.62 18.73 -14.19
CA ARG A 406 -9.60 17.31 -13.78
C ARG A 406 -8.24 16.61 -13.97
N ARG A 407 -7.31 17.22 -14.68
CA ARG A 407 -5.94 16.74 -14.90
C ARG A 407 -4.94 17.44 -13.99
N LEU A 408 -5.41 18.22 -13.02
CA LEU A 408 -4.60 19.08 -12.17
C LEU A 408 -3.77 20.11 -12.96
N ARG A 409 -4.31 20.59 -14.08
CA ARG A 409 -3.79 21.75 -14.79
C ARG A 409 -4.46 23.01 -14.26
N VAL A 410 -3.71 24.09 -14.26
CA VAL A 410 -4.15 25.41 -13.81
C VAL A 410 -4.37 26.30 -15.03
N ILE A 411 -5.55 26.91 -15.10
CA ILE A 411 -6.00 27.75 -16.20
C ILE A 411 -6.02 29.19 -15.70
N GLY A 412 -5.16 30.04 -16.25
CA GLY A 412 -5.11 31.47 -15.96
C GLY A 412 -6.31 32.24 -16.52
N LYS A 413 -6.50 33.50 -16.09
CA LYS A 413 -7.53 34.39 -16.67
C LYS A 413 -7.32 34.65 -18.16
N ASP A 414 -6.08 34.60 -18.62
CA ASP A 414 -5.68 34.71 -20.03
C ASP A 414 -5.99 33.46 -20.86
N GLY A 415 -6.61 32.44 -20.26
CA GLY A 415 -6.92 31.16 -20.90
C GLY A 415 -5.72 30.22 -21.02
N LYS A 416 -4.50 30.65 -20.64
CA LYS A 416 -3.31 29.80 -20.73
C LYS A 416 -3.42 28.68 -19.70
N THR A 417 -3.22 27.45 -20.19
CA THR A 417 -3.24 26.25 -19.37
C THR A 417 -1.82 25.79 -19.11
N THR A 418 -1.42 25.70 -17.85
CA THR A 418 -0.12 25.14 -17.44
C THR A 418 -0.33 23.97 -16.49
N SER A 419 0.67 23.10 -16.36
CA SER A 419 0.63 22.06 -15.33
C SER A 419 0.83 22.68 -13.95
N LEU A 420 0.24 22.07 -12.91
CA LEU A 420 0.46 22.51 -11.53
C LEU A 420 1.95 22.48 -11.13
N ALA A 421 2.69 21.49 -11.64
CA ALA A 421 4.14 21.40 -11.52
C ALA A 421 4.89 22.60 -12.10
N GLN A 422 4.55 23.01 -13.33
CA GLN A 422 5.16 24.20 -13.95
C GLN A 422 4.82 25.47 -13.17
N LEU A 423 3.58 25.59 -12.68
CA LEU A 423 3.21 26.75 -11.86
C LEU A 423 3.97 26.77 -10.52
N ALA A 424 4.08 25.63 -9.84
CA ALA A 424 4.82 25.54 -8.57
C ALA A 424 6.32 25.81 -8.75
N SER A 425 6.94 25.27 -9.79
CA SER A 425 8.37 25.48 -10.10
C SER A 425 8.73 26.90 -10.54
N SER A 426 7.74 27.75 -10.86
CA SER A 426 7.98 29.18 -11.09
C SER A 426 8.31 29.96 -9.82
N LEU A 427 8.09 29.37 -8.64
CA LEU A 427 8.46 29.94 -7.35
C LEU A 427 9.96 29.72 -7.13
N ASN A 428 10.79 30.71 -7.47
CA ASN A 428 12.21 30.70 -7.15
C ASN A 428 12.41 31.07 -5.67
N GLU A 429 12.92 30.14 -4.87
CA GLU A 429 13.11 30.31 -3.43
C GLU A 429 14.03 31.50 -3.10
N GLU A 430 15.11 31.69 -3.85
CA GLU A 430 16.07 32.78 -3.64
C GLU A 430 15.43 34.15 -3.86
N GLU A 431 14.62 34.28 -4.92
CA GLU A 431 13.92 35.53 -5.22
C GLU A 431 12.80 35.81 -4.21
N VAL A 432 12.04 34.78 -3.82
CA VAL A 432 10.88 34.95 -2.94
C VAL A 432 11.30 35.27 -1.50
N PHE A 433 12.40 34.67 -1.02
CA PHE A 433 12.93 34.91 0.32
C PHE A 433 14.02 35.99 0.40
N ALA A 434 14.27 36.72 -0.71
CA ALA A 434 15.20 37.84 -0.72
C ALA A 434 14.79 38.89 0.32
N GLY A 435 15.71 39.19 1.26
CA GLY A 435 15.46 40.14 2.35
C GLY A 435 14.52 39.65 3.46
N VAL A 436 14.10 38.38 3.44
CA VAL A 436 13.28 37.77 4.51
C VAL A 436 14.18 37.08 5.50
N ASP A 437 14.40 37.63 6.70
CA ASP A 437 15.28 37.04 7.71
C ASP A 437 14.56 36.30 8.84
N SER A 438 13.24 36.48 8.93
CA SER A 438 12.39 35.80 9.90
C SER A 438 11.14 35.22 9.24
N LEU A 439 10.69 34.07 9.75
CA LEU A 439 9.39 33.50 9.43
C LEU A 439 8.59 33.25 10.70
N GLU A 440 7.28 33.36 10.57
CA GLU A 440 6.35 33.11 11.65
C GLU A 440 5.19 32.22 11.22
N ALA A 441 4.72 31.42 12.17
CA ALA A 441 3.57 30.54 11.99
C ALA A 441 2.88 30.28 13.33
N ILE A 442 1.67 29.72 13.26
CA ILE A 442 0.98 29.18 14.44
C ILE A 442 1.05 27.66 14.37
N GLY A 443 1.48 27.04 15.46
CA GLY A 443 1.63 25.60 15.51
C GLY A 443 2.09 25.07 16.86
N SER A 444 2.68 23.87 16.83
CA SER A 444 3.29 23.23 17.99
C SER A 444 4.64 22.61 17.65
N VAL A 445 5.51 22.51 18.64
CA VAL A 445 6.79 21.81 18.56
C VAL A 445 6.71 20.56 19.42
N ASP A 446 6.93 19.41 18.81
CA ASP A 446 7.20 18.16 19.50
C ASP A 446 8.71 17.87 19.45
N LEU A 447 9.30 17.37 20.53
CA LEU A 447 10.69 16.94 20.59
C LEU A 447 10.76 15.43 20.79
N LEU A 448 11.67 14.80 20.06
CA LEU A 448 12.14 13.45 20.33
C LEU A 448 13.56 13.58 20.89
N ALA A 449 13.73 13.25 22.17
CA ALA A 449 15.03 13.10 22.81
C ALA A 449 15.26 11.60 23.09
N GLY A 450 16.23 10.97 22.43
CA GLY A 450 16.48 9.54 22.54
C GLY A 450 15.54 8.65 21.70
N SER A 451 15.33 7.40 22.12
CA SER A 451 14.62 6.36 21.33
C SER A 451 13.11 6.28 21.56
N GLU A 452 12.55 7.02 22.52
CA GLU A 452 11.19 6.74 23.01
C GLU A 452 10.24 7.95 22.91
N ARG A 453 9.61 8.05 21.73
CA ARG A 453 8.39 8.83 21.42
C ARG A 453 8.53 10.36 21.43
N LEU A 454 7.86 10.99 20.45
CA LEU A 454 7.75 12.45 20.36
C LEU A 454 6.84 12.93 21.50
N SER A 455 7.35 13.85 22.32
CA SER A 455 6.59 14.56 23.35
C SER A 455 6.34 16.00 22.90
N ARG A 456 5.13 16.51 23.17
CA ARG A 456 4.82 17.91 22.87
C ARG A 456 5.55 18.80 23.88
N LEU A 457 6.36 19.73 23.38
CA LEU A 457 7.03 20.72 24.22
C LEU A 457 6.19 21.97 24.41
N ALA A 458 5.71 22.55 23.31
CA ALA A 458 4.99 23.81 23.33
C ALA A 458 4.05 23.96 22.13
N SER A 459 3.06 24.83 22.29
CA SER A 459 2.14 25.26 21.23
C SER A 459 1.96 26.78 21.29
N GLY A 460 1.89 27.44 20.14
CA GLY A 460 1.75 28.88 20.04
C GLY A 460 2.34 29.45 18.76
N ARG A 461 2.81 30.69 18.84
CA ARG A 461 3.50 31.38 17.74
C ARG A 461 4.93 30.83 17.63
N LEU A 462 5.23 30.23 16.48
CA LEU A 462 6.56 29.83 16.05
C LEU A 462 7.22 31.03 15.39
N ILE A 463 8.44 31.36 15.79
CA ILE A 463 9.21 32.45 15.20
C ILE A 463 10.61 31.92 14.90
N TYR A 464 11.00 31.85 13.64
CA TYR A 464 12.39 31.66 13.27
C TYR A 464 13.06 33.02 13.10
N ARG A 465 14.24 33.18 13.71
CA ARG A 465 15.11 34.35 13.52
C ARG A 465 16.55 33.97 13.88
N ASP A 466 17.53 34.43 13.10
CA ASP A 466 18.97 34.32 13.41
C ASP A 466 19.44 32.89 13.73
N GLY A 467 18.97 31.90 12.96
CA GLY A 467 19.33 30.49 13.14
C GLY A 467 18.62 29.78 14.29
N ARG A 468 17.73 30.47 15.02
CA ARG A 468 16.99 29.93 16.16
C ARG A 468 15.49 29.89 15.88
N LEU A 469 14.85 28.85 16.41
CA LEU A 469 13.41 28.70 16.43
C LEU A 469 12.88 28.94 17.84
N HIS A 470 11.98 29.91 17.97
CA HIS A 470 11.36 30.31 19.22
C HIS A 470 9.90 29.85 19.30
N ILE A 471 9.48 29.37 20.47
CA ILE A 471 8.08 29.08 20.78
C ILE A 471 7.80 29.33 22.27
N GLY A 472 6.96 30.32 22.57
CA GLY A 472 6.74 30.73 23.96
C GLY A 472 8.05 31.18 24.61
N LYS A 473 8.47 30.51 25.69
CA LYS A 473 9.75 30.77 26.38
C LYS A 473 10.91 29.90 25.88
N GLU A 474 10.63 28.91 25.03
CA GLU A 474 11.62 27.96 24.53
C GLU A 474 12.31 28.51 23.27
N ALA A 475 13.60 28.20 23.11
CA ALA A 475 14.38 28.52 21.92
C ALA A 475 15.27 27.33 21.54
N PHE A 476 15.28 26.99 20.25
CA PHE A 476 16.06 25.89 19.70
C PHE A 476 17.04 26.40 18.66
N ASP A 477 18.32 26.05 18.83
CA ASP A 477 19.33 26.31 17.82
C ASP A 477 19.21 25.30 16.67
N LEU A 478 19.03 25.82 15.45
CA LEU A 478 18.90 25.03 14.23
C LEU A 478 20.20 25.02 13.40
N SER A 479 21.27 25.69 13.84
CA SER A 479 22.55 25.76 13.11
C SER A 479 23.13 24.38 12.77
N GLY A 480 22.94 23.39 13.65
CA GLY A 480 23.37 22.01 13.46
C GLY A 480 22.38 21.11 12.69
N ALA A 481 21.27 21.65 12.18
CA ALA A 481 20.28 20.86 11.46
C ALA A 481 20.89 20.25 10.19
N ARG A 482 20.73 18.93 10.03
CA ARG A 482 21.29 18.19 8.87
C ARG A 482 20.23 17.73 7.89
N ILE A 483 19.00 17.57 8.38
CA ILE A 483 17.88 17.02 7.63
C ILE A 483 16.66 17.86 7.98
N ILE A 484 16.03 18.41 6.96
CA ILE A 484 14.75 19.11 7.06
C ILE A 484 13.83 18.44 6.04
N LYS A 485 12.67 17.96 6.50
CA LYS A 485 11.79 17.18 5.64
C LYS A 485 10.34 17.34 6.03
N VAL A 486 9.47 17.61 5.05
CA VAL A 486 8.04 17.64 5.29
C VAL A 486 7.49 16.22 5.46
N GLU A 487 6.64 16.02 6.47
CA GLU A 487 5.86 14.81 6.69
C GLU A 487 4.36 15.08 6.56
N GLY A 488 3.68 14.22 5.79
CA GLY A 488 2.24 14.41 5.56
C GLY A 488 1.94 15.76 4.92
N ARG A 489 1.01 16.52 5.52
CA ARG A 489 0.47 17.77 4.98
C ARG A 489 0.82 19.02 5.79
N ASP A 490 1.18 18.84 7.05
CA ASP A 490 1.18 19.89 8.07
C ASP A 490 2.38 19.77 9.03
N ARG A 491 3.29 18.81 8.81
CA ARG A 491 4.41 18.55 9.73
C ARG A 491 5.73 18.75 9.04
N LEU A 492 6.67 19.38 9.72
CA LEU A 492 8.07 19.48 9.29
C LEU A 492 8.96 18.86 10.34
N ASP A 493 9.80 17.92 9.93
CA ASP A 493 10.79 17.32 10.79
C ASP A 493 12.16 17.92 10.55
N ILE A 494 12.82 18.26 11.65
CA ILE A 494 14.16 18.84 11.67
C ILE A 494 15.03 17.91 12.52
N GLY A 495 16.00 17.27 11.87
CA GLY A 495 17.01 16.43 12.51
C GLY A 495 18.18 17.27 13.02
N LEU A 496 18.37 17.29 14.35
CA LEU A 496 19.44 17.99 15.05
C LEU A 496 20.58 17.04 15.46
N PRO A 497 21.73 17.56 15.90
CA PRO A 497 22.81 16.76 16.48
C PRO A 497 22.35 15.96 17.71
N GLN A 498 23.14 14.96 18.11
CA GLN A 498 22.88 14.11 19.30
C GLN A 498 21.52 13.40 19.26
N GLU A 499 21.07 13.01 18.06
CA GLU A 499 19.82 12.28 17.86
C GLU A 499 18.53 13.00 18.27
N LYS A 500 18.58 14.32 18.49
CA LYS A 500 17.39 15.12 18.74
C LYS A 500 16.62 15.37 17.45
N ARG A 501 15.29 15.29 17.52
CA ARG A 501 14.42 15.64 16.40
C ARG A 501 13.33 16.58 16.87
N LEU A 502 13.25 17.73 16.22
CA LEU A 502 12.12 18.63 16.37
C LEU A 502 11.11 18.33 15.27
N ARG A 503 9.84 18.29 15.67
CA ARG A 503 8.71 18.21 14.76
C ARG A 503 7.85 19.44 14.93
N LEU A 504 7.80 20.24 13.89
CA LEU A 504 6.87 21.35 13.80
C LEU A 504 5.55 20.84 13.25
N VAL A 505 4.44 21.21 13.86
CA VAL A 505 3.09 20.90 13.40
C VAL A 505 2.35 22.23 13.18
N PHE A 506 2.04 22.55 11.93
CA PHE A 506 1.44 23.82 11.53
C PHE A 506 -0.09 23.75 11.55
N THR A 507 -0.75 24.81 12.01
CA THR A 507 -2.23 24.87 12.03
C THR A 507 -2.81 25.41 10.72
N GLN A 508 -2.23 26.47 10.16
CA GLN A 508 -2.68 27.16 8.94
C GLN A 508 -1.51 27.70 8.13
N ASP A 509 -0.45 26.91 7.98
CA ASP A 509 0.72 27.33 7.22
C ASP A 509 1.26 26.19 6.35
N SER A 510 2.02 26.54 5.31
CA SER A 510 2.65 25.58 4.43
C SER A 510 3.93 25.03 5.06
N PRO A 511 4.04 23.71 5.32
CA PRO A 511 5.31 23.13 5.74
C PRO A 511 6.36 23.17 4.62
N LEU A 512 5.95 23.19 3.35
CA LEU A 512 6.86 23.37 2.22
C LEU A 512 7.54 24.74 2.25
N LYS A 513 6.79 25.80 2.57
CA LYS A 513 7.36 27.15 2.78
C LYS A 513 8.52 27.11 3.77
N TRP A 514 8.28 26.47 4.91
CA TRP A 514 9.26 26.37 6.00
C TRP A 514 10.44 25.48 5.62
N GLU A 515 10.20 24.36 4.95
CA GLU A 515 11.27 23.51 4.41
C GLU A 515 12.18 24.31 3.49
N GLN A 516 11.63 24.95 2.45
CA GLN A 516 12.41 25.72 1.48
C GLN A 516 13.17 26.89 2.13
N PHE A 517 12.50 27.65 3.00
CA PHE A 517 13.12 28.75 3.71
C PHE A 517 14.29 28.31 4.61
N LEU A 518 14.10 27.25 5.40
CA LEU A 518 15.13 26.77 6.32
C LEU A 518 16.30 26.13 5.57
N LEU A 519 16.04 25.38 4.49
CA LEU A 519 17.10 24.84 3.63
C LEU A 519 17.98 25.95 3.07
N LEU A 520 17.36 27.02 2.57
CA LEU A 520 18.06 28.20 2.06
C LEU A 520 18.86 28.92 3.16
N LYS A 521 18.23 29.26 4.28
CA LYS A 521 18.85 30.06 5.36
C LYS A 521 19.96 29.32 6.10
N LEU A 522 19.78 28.02 6.33
CA LEU A 522 20.79 27.19 6.99
C LEU A 522 21.84 26.65 6.00
N LYS A 523 21.72 27.00 4.70
CA LYS A 523 22.59 26.52 3.61
C LYS A 523 22.70 24.99 3.60
N ILE A 524 21.62 24.32 3.99
CA ILE A 524 21.54 22.86 3.97
C ILE A 524 21.29 22.49 2.52
N LYS A 525 22.34 22.03 1.83
CA LYS A 525 22.19 21.55 0.46
C LYS A 525 21.14 20.46 0.42
N THR A 526 20.11 20.65 -0.38
CA THR A 526 19.22 19.56 -0.75
C THR A 526 20.03 18.45 -1.42
N LEU A 527 19.55 17.19 -1.35
CA LEU A 527 20.16 16.08 -2.10
C LEU A 527 20.27 16.39 -3.61
N SER A 528 19.43 17.29 -4.15
CA SER A 528 19.47 17.82 -5.52
C SER A 528 20.59 18.84 -5.78
N GLU A 529 20.91 19.73 -4.85
CA GLU A 529 21.95 20.78 -5.04
C GLU A 529 23.36 20.28 -4.77
N SER A 530 23.50 19.31 -3.86
CA SER A 530 24.72 18.52 -3.66
C SER A 530 25.20 17.88 -4.98
N LYS A 531 24.26 17.52 -5.87
CA LYS A 531 24.55 16.98 -7.22
C LYS A 531 25.10 18.04 -8.18
N ARG A 532 24.49 19.22 -8.28
CA ARG A 532 24.96 20.30 -9.19
C ARG A 532 26.36 20.80 -8.83
N THR A 533 26.66 20.94 -7.53
CA THR A 533 27.99 21.39 -7.10
C THR A 533 29.07 20.33 -7.30
N LYS A 534 28.78 19.04 -7.13
CA LYS A 534 29.77 17.96 -7.39
C LYS A 534 30.02 17.72 -8.89
N GLU A 535 29.01 17.85 -9.74
CA GLU A 535 29.20 17.77 -11.20
C GLU A 535 29.93 18.99 -11.76
N ALA A 536 29.70 20.18 -11.20
CA ALA A 536 30.48 21.39 -11.52
C ALA A 536 31.94 21.27 -11.04
N ASP A 537 32.18 20.76 -9.82
CA ASP A 537 33.54 20.56 -9.27
C ASP A 537 34.31 19.45 -10.02
N CYS A 538 33.65 18.37 -10.46
CA CYS A 538 34.26 17.37 -11.35
C CYS A 538 34.54 17.92 -12.76
N ARG A 539 33.69 18.78 -13.32
CA ARG A 539 33.96 19.43 -14.62
C ARG A 539 35.03 20.53 -14.53
N GLY A 540 35.18 21.15 -13.38
CA GLY A 540 36.23 22.13 -13.11
C GLY A 540 37.62 21.51 -12.90
N ARG A 541 37.70 20.25 -12.47
CA ARG A 541 38.97 19.50 -12.35
C ARG A 541 39.37 18.72 -13.60
N LEU A 542 38.51 18.69 -14.62
CA LEU A 542 38.77 18.10 -15.94
C LEU A 542 38.95 19.18 -17.03
N ARG A 543 39.15 20.44 -16.63
CA ARG A 543 39.51 21.56 -17.51
C ARG A 543 40.86 22.12 -17.12
#